data_AF-A0A9N8RIH5-F1
#
_entry.id   AF-A0A9N8RIH5-F1
#
_cell.length_a   1.000
_cell.length_b   1.000
_cell.length_c   1.000
_cell.angle_alpha   90.00
_cell.angle_beta   90.00
_cell.angle_gamma   90.00
#
_symmetry.space_group_name_H-M   'P 1'
#
loop_
_entity.id
_entity.type
_entity.pdbx_description
1 polymer ?
#
loop_
_entity_poly.entity_id
_entity_poly.type
_entity_poly.pdbx_seq_one_letter_code
_entity_poly.pdbx_strand_id
1 'polypeptide(L)'
;MRVKSLSVFGNDGAGKKALIGSFIYKCGLELPQLKQLESEGIGRYEEIVPFFEKNGRPQSFYSPSGTFIIQKSQTPDVAFWVVDASDSSSWGSSAERLSAALSGGMLNPLEKLIIVVSKMDSVNWSEQTFKDVVGAFIKLSSPSRSAYIIPVSAIREGGNILPTPEAPSWVQKISANQFRGSASVSSESLISILG
;
A
#
# COMPACT_ATOMS: atom_id res chain seq x y z
N MET A 1 13.71 4.45 18.16
CA MET A 1 12.79 4.19 17.02
C MET A 1 11.93 2.99 17.35
N ARG A 2 10.62 3.06 17.13
CA ARG A 2 9.71 1.93 17.35
C ARG A 2 9.75 1.00 16.14
N VAL A 3 9.73 -0.31 16.39
CA VAL A 3 9.54 -1.32 15.34
C VAL A 3 8.04 -1.61 15.26
N LYS A 4 7.47 -1.54 14.06
CA LYS A 4 6.06 -1.80 13.79
C LYS A 4 5.92 -2.94 12.79
N SER A 5 4.85 -3.70 12.92
CA SER A 5 4.48 -4.79 12.03
C SER A 5 3.53 -4.30 10.94
N LEU A 6 3.82 -4.68 9.69
CA LEU A 6 2.97 -4.43 8.53
C LEU A 6 2.57 -5.75 7.89
N SER A 7 1.26 -5.94 7.69
CA SER A 7 0.75 -7.04 6.86
C SER A 7 0.17 -6.51 5.55
N VAL A 8 0.50 -7.14 4.43
CA VAL A 8 0.07 -6.73 3.09
C VAL A 8 -0.83 -7.79 2.48
N PHE A 9 -2.08 -7.41 2.19
CA PHE A 9 -3.14 -8.24 1.63
C PHE A 9 -3.63 -7.69 0.30
N GLY A 10 -4.51 -8.43 -0.37
CA GLY A 10 -5.09 -8.05 -1.67
C GLY A 10 -5.17 -9.24 -2.63
N ASN A 11 -5.91 -9.07 -3.72
CA ASN A 11 -6.08 -10.09 -4.75
C ASN A 11 -4.74 -10.48 -5.40
N ASP A 12 -4.71 -11.64 -6.05
CA ASP A 12 -3.58 -12.03 -6.88
C ASP A 12 -3.44 -11.06 -8.05
N GLY A 13 -2.21 -10.77 -8.44
CA GLY A 13 -1.94 -9.76 -9.47
C GLY A 13 -2.06 -8.30 -9.01
N ALA A 14 -2.59 -8.00 -7.81
CA ALA A 14 -2.82 -6.62 -7.35
C ALA A 14 -1.55 -5.77 -7.10
N GLY A 15 -0.35 -6.29 -7.39
CA GLY A 15 0.91 -5.53 -7.27
C GLY A 15 1.56 -5.55 -5.88
N LYS A 16 1.15 -6.48 -4.99
CA LYS A 16 1.69 -6.58 -3.61
C LYS A 16 3.22 -6.67 -3.55
N LYS A 17 3.83 -7.56 -4.36
CA LYS A 17 5.30 -7.75 -4.37
C LYS A 17 6.04 -6.51 -4.87
N ALA A 18 5.55 -5.89 -5.94
CA ALA A 18 6.11 -4.65 -6.46
C ALA A 18 6.01 -3.52 -5.44
N LEU A 19 4.87 -3.39 -4.74
CA LEU A 19 4.69 -2.39 -3.68
C LEU A 19 5.70 -2.58 -2.54
N ILE A 20 5.81 -3.81 -2.02
CA ILE A 20 6.78 -4.15 -0.97
C ILE A 20 8.21 -3.87 -1.45
N GLY A 21 8.58 -4.37 -2.63
CA GLY A 21 9.91 -4.17 -3.20
C GLY A 21 10.24 -2.69 -3.40
N SER A 22 9.26 -1.87 -3.80
CA SER A 22 9.43 -0.42 -3.94
C SER A 22 9.73 0.24 -2.58
N PHE A 23 9.04 -0.18 -1.50
CA PHE A 23 9.36 0.28 -0.15
C PHE A 23 10.76 -0.12 0.31
N ILE A 24 11.12 -1.39 0.12
CA ILE A 24 12.46 -1.89 0.50
C ILE A 24 13.52 -1.13 -0.31
N TYR A 25 13.35 -1.01 -1.62
CA TYR A 25 14.29 -0.34 -2.49
C TYR A 25 14.50 1.13 -2.11
N LYS A 26 13.41 1.87 -1.93
CA LYS A 26 13.45 3.31 -1.69
C LYS A 26 13.81 3.67 -0.24
N CYS A 27 13.50 2.81 0.71
CA CYS A 27 13.53 3.16 2.14
C CYS A 27 14.09 2.06 3.06
N GLY A 28 14.60 0.94 2.55
CA GLY A 28 15.03 -0.19 3.38
C GLY A 28 16.39 -0.78 3.01
N LEU A 29 16.90 -0.52 1.81
CA LEU A 29 18.17 -1.08 1.36
C LEU A 29 19.36 -0.33 1.93
N GLU A 30 20.26 -1.09 2.54
CA GLU A 30 21.63 -0.65 2.79
C GLU A 30 22.49 -0.82 1.52
N LEU A 31 23.57 -0.04 1.40
CA LEU A 31 24.48 -0.10 0.24
C LEU A 31 24.96 -1.52 -0.10
N PRO A 32 25.32 -2.40 0.87
CA PRO A 32 25.70 -3.77 0.54
C PRO A 32 24.56 -4.59 -0.08
N GLN A 33 23.32 -4.37 0.38
CA GLN A 33 22.15 -5.08 -0.15
C GLN A 33 21.81 -4.60 -1.57
N LEU A 34 21.92 -3.29 -1.83
CA LEU A 34 21.74 -2.74 -3.17
C LEU A 34 22.75 -3.33 -4.17
N LYS A 35 24.04 -3.36 -3.81
CA LYS A 35 25.08 -3.99 -4.64
C LYS A 35 24.81 -5.47 -4.90
N GLN A 36 24.28 -6.18 -3.90
CA GLN A 36 23.94 -7.59 -4.07
C GLN A 36 22.81 -7.78 -5.08
N LEU A 37 21.73 -6.98 -4.98
CA LEU A 37 20.64 -7.00 -5.96
C LEU A 37 21.15 -6.74 -7.38
N GLU A 38 21.99 -5.73 -7.56
CA GLU A 38 22.61 -5.40 -8.86
C GLU A 38 23.46 -6.56 -9.39
N SER A 39 24.27 -7.18 -8.54
CA SER A 39 25.11 -8.32 -8.92
C SER A 39 24.33 -9.58 -9.31
N GLU A 40 23.14 -9.76 -8.72
CA GLU A 40 22.23 -10.87 -9.05
C GLU A 40 21.27 -10.51 -10.20
N GLY A 41 21.41 -9.33 -10.81
CA GLY A 41 20.59 -8.88 -11.93
C GLY A 41 19.14 -8.55 -11.56
N ILE A 42 18.87 -8.28 -10.28
CA ILE A 42 17.53 -7.98 -9.78
C ILE A 42 17.21 -6.51 -10.05
N GLY A 43 16.45 -6.28 -11.13
CA GLY A 43 16.11 -4.93 -11.60
C GLY A 43 14.67 -4.51 -11.33
N ARG A 44 13.75 -5.46 -11.06
CA ARG A 44 12.33 -5.15 -10.85
C ARG A 44 11.96 -5.23 -9.38
N TYR A 45 11.06 -4.35 -8.94
CA TYR A 45 10.65 -4.32 -7.53
C TYR A 45 10.00 -5.62 -7.05
N GLU A 46 9.22 -6.29 -7.89
CA GLU A 46 8.59 -7.57 -7.55
C GLU A 46 9.58 -8.73 -7.34
N GLU A 47 10.82 -8.60 -7.83
CA GLU A 47 11.90 -9.59 -7.69
C GLU A 47 12.66 -9.43 -6.36
N ILE A 48 12.61 -8.25 -5.75
CA ILE A 48 13.26 -7.97 -4.45
C ILE A 48 12.67 -8.85 -3.34
N VAL A 49 11.35 -9.07 -3.34
CA VAL A 49 10.68 -9.87 -2.31
C VAL A 49 11.16 -11.34 -2.32
N PRO A 50 11.10 -12.08 -3.44
CA PRO A 50 11.67 -13.42 -3.53
C PRO A 50 13.16 -13.48 -3.15
N PHE A 51 13.94 -12.46 -3.49
CA PHE A 51 15.35 -12.40 -3.10
C PHE A 51 15.54 -12.35 -1.57
N PHE A 52 14.79 -11.51 -0.86
CA PHE A 52 14.83 -11.47 0.61
C PHE A 52 14.36 -12.80 1.23
N GLU A 53 13.26 -13.38 0.70
CA GLU A 53 12.72 -14.66 1.16
C GLU A 53 13.74 -15.81 0.99
N LYS A 54 14.34 -15.94 -0.20
CA LYS A 54 15.36 -16.95 -0.51
C LYS A 54 16.58 -16.86 0.40
N ASN A 55 16.96 -15.63 0.78
CA ASN A 55 18.12 -15.38 1.62
C ASN A 55 17.80 -15.36 3.13
N GLY A 56 16.56 -15.69 3.53
CA GLY A 56 16.15 -15.69 4.95
C GLY A 56 16.23 -14.32 5.61
N ARG A 57 16.11 -13.22 4.84
CA ARG A 57 16.22 -11.85 5.33
C ARG A 57 14.85 -11.26 5.62
N PRO A 58 14.69 -10.50 6.72
CA PRO A 58 13.45 -9.81 7.00
C PRO A 58 13.20 -8.73 5.95
N GLN A 59 11.98 -8.72 5.39
CA GLN A 59 11.49 -7.64 4.54
C GLN A 59 11.17 -6.44 5.44
N SER A 60 11.95 -5.37 5.35
CA SER A 60 11.75 -4.20 6.20
C SER A 60 12.13 -2.89 5.51
N PHE A 61 11.57 -1.79 5.99
CA PHE A 61 11.87 -0.45 5.51
C PHE A 61 11.70 0.59 6.62
N TYR A 62 12.33 1.75 6.45
CA TYR A 62 12.26 2.89 7.35
C TYR A 62 11.15 3.85 6.95
N SER A 63 10.45 4.39 7.95
CA SER A 63 9.47 5.47 7.83
C SER A 63 9.74 6.55 8.89
N PRO A 64 9.11 7.74 8.80
CA PRO A 64 9.25 8.76 9.83
C PRO A 64 8.87 8.29 11.25
N SER A 65 7.90 7.36 11.39
CA SER A 65 7.47 6.85 12.70
C SER A 65 8.31 5.70 13.24
N GLY A 66 9.23 5.15 12.43
CA GLY A 66 10.07 4.02 12.80
C GLY A 66 10.23 2.99 11.68
N THR A 67 10.73 1.81 12.06
CA THR A 67 10.99 0.70 11.13
C THR A 67 9.76 -0.18 11.00
N PHE A 68 9.36 -0.49 9.78
CA PHE A 68 8.31 -1.46 9.50
C PHE A 68 8.91 -2.79 9.08
N ILE A 69 8.45 -3.88 9.71
CA ILE A 69 8.76 -5.25 9.31
C ILE A 69 7.51 -5.84 8.65
N ILE A 70 7.69 -6.35 7.44
CA ILE A 70 6.62 -6.97 6.67
C ILE A 70 6.49 -8.42 7.09
N GLN A 71 5.34 -8.75 7.65
CA GLN A 71 5.04 -10.10 8.13
C GLN A 71 3.55 -10.37 8.05
N LYS A 72 3.18 -11.65 7.90
CA LYS A 72 1.78 -12.06 8.01
C LYS A 72 1.39 -12.12 9.49
N SER A 73 0.47 -11.27 9.90
CA SER A 73 -0.11 -11.26 11.24
C SER A 73 -1.61 -11.04 11.15
N GLN A 74 -2.36 -11.61 12.09
CA GLN A 74 -3.78 -11.30 12.27
C GLN A 74 -3.98 -9.93 12.93
N THR A 75 -3.02 -9.49 13.76
CA THR A 75 -3.07 -8.25 14.54
C THR A 75 -1.84 -7.37 14.27
N PRO A 76 -1.59 -6.95 13.02
CA PRO A 76 -0.44 -6.08 12.73
C PRO A 76 -0.66 -4.66 13.28
N ASP A 77 0.40 -3.88 13.47
CA ASP A 77 0.26 -2.46 13.79
C ASP A 77 -0.42 -1.71 12.64
N VAL A 78 -0.01 -2.01 11.40
CA VAL A 78 -0.61 -1.46 10.17
C VAL A 78 -0.94 -2.58 9.20
N ALA A 79 -2.04 -2.45 8.47
CA ALA A 79 -2.36 -3.35 7.36
C ALA A 79 -2.56 -2.59 6.05
N PHE A 80 -2.00 -3.13 4.97
CA PHE A 80 -2.28 -2.72 3.61
C PHE A 80 -3.28 -3.68 2.97
N TRP A 81 -4.33 -3.13 2.36
CA TRP A 81 -5.20 -3.85 1.45
C TRP A 81 -4.98 -3.32 0.04
N VAL A 82 -4.26 -4.09 -0.79
CA VAL A 82 -3.86 -3.65 -2.13
C VAL A 82 -4.94 -4.01 -3.15
N VAL A 83 -5.37 -3.02 -3.93
CA VAL A 83 -6.41 -3.12 -4.95
C VAL A 83 -5.81 -2.71 -6.29
N ASP A 84 -6.06 -3.48 -7.35
CA ASP A 84 -5.60 -3.14 -8.70
C ASP A 84 -6.54 -2.12 -9.35
N ALA A 85 -6.05 -0.92 -9.66
CA ALA A 85 -6.84 0.11 -10.33
C ALA A 85 -7.25 -0.27 -11.76
N SER A 86 -6.53 -1.19 -12.41
CA SER A 86 -6.81 -1.60 -13.79
C SER A 86 -7.83 -2.75 -13.89
N ASP A 87 -8.16 -3.39 -12.77
CA ASP A 87 -9.08 -4.52 -12.72
C ASP A 87 -10.43 -4.13 -12.08
N SER A 88 -11.24 -3.39 -12.86
CA SER A 88 -12.55 -2.92 -12.40
C SER A 88 -13.53 -4.02 -12.04
N SER A 89 -13.31 -5.24 -12.55
CA SER A 89 -14.16 -6.39 -12.27
C SER A 89 -13.99 -6.93 -10.84
N SER A 90 -12.85 -6.68 -10.19
CA SER A 90 -12.54 -7.26 -8.88
C SER A 90 -12.72 -6.31 -7.69
N TRP A 91 -13.04 -5.02 -7.92
CA TRP A 91 -13.16 -4.05 -6.83
C TRP A 91 -14.24 -4.43 -5.81
N GLY A 92 -15.42 -4.81 -6.28
CA GLY A 92 -16.54 -5.20 -5.40
C GLY A 92 -16.23 -6.43 -4.55
N SER A 93 -15.75 -7.51 -5.18
CA SER A 93 -15.37 -8.73 -4.46
C SER A 93 -14.16 -8.52 -3.54
N SER A 94 -13.23 -7.64 -3.89
CA SER A 94 -12.11 -7.23 -3.03
C SER A 94 -12.59 -6.50 -1.78
N ALA A 95 -13.56 -5.58 -1.91
CA ALA A 95 -14.18 -4.88 -0.79
C ALA A 95 -14.95 -5.85 0.13
N GLU A 96 -15.71 -6.79 -0.43
CA GLU A 96 -16.41 -7.84 0.33
C GLU A 96 -15.43 -8.72 1.11
N ARG A 97 -14.32 -9.13 0.50
CA ARG A 97 -13.26 -9.91 1.17
C ARG A 97 -12.62 -9.15 2.31
N LEU A 98 -12.35 -7.85 2.14
CA LEU A 98 -11.84 -7.01 3.22
C LEU A 98 -12.85 -6.92 4.36
N SER A 99 -14.12 -6.67 4.04
CA SER A 99 -15.21 -6.61 5.02
C SER A 99 -15.33 -7.91 5.83
N ALA A 100 -15.26 -9.06 5.15
CA ALA A 100 -15.28 -10.38 5.79
C ALA A 100 -14.03 -10.61 6.65
N ALA A 101 -12.84 -10.21 6.20
CA ALA A 101 -11.61 -10.35 6.97
C ALA A 101 -11.63 -9.52 8.26
N LEU A 102 -12.16 -8.30 8.20
CA LEU A 102 -12.33 -7.41 9.37
C LEU A 102 -13.39 -7.95 10.34
N SER A 103 -14.57 -8.31 9.82
CA SER A 103 -15.70 -8.76 10.65
C SER A 103 -15.47 -10.15 11.25
N GLY A 104 -14.75 -11.03 10.54
CA GLY A 104 -14.38 -12.36 11.00
C GLY A 104 -13.13 -12.41 11.86
N GLY A 105 -12.49 -11.27 12.16
CA GLY A 105 -11.28 -11.19 12.99
C GLY A 105 -10.02 -11.77 12.35
N MET A 106 -10.04 -12.10 11.05
CA MET A 106 -8.86 -12.57 10.31
C MET A 106 -7.85 -11.45 10.08
N LEU A 107 -8.30 -10.19 10.09
CA LEU A 107 -7.47 -9.01 10.00
C LEU A 107 -7.93 -7.97 11.02
N ASN A 108 -7.05 -7.61 11.95
CA ASN A 108 -7.38 -6.73 13.05
C ASN A 108 -6.23 -5.72 13.33
N PRO A 109 -6.03 -4.73 12.45
CA PRO A 109 -4.89 -3.80 12.55
C PRO A 109 -5.00 -2.95 13.82
N LEU A 110 -3.90 -2.75 14.54
CA LEU A 110 -3.92 -2.06 15.83
C LEU A 110 -3.92 -0.53 15.70
N GLU A 111 -3.26 0.01 14.69
CA GLU A 111 -3.12 1.46 14.47
C GLU A 111 -3.89 1.93 13.23
N LYS A 112 -3.56 1.41 12.04
CA LYS A 112 -4.07 1.93 10.75
C LYS A 112 -4.42 0.81 9.76
N LEU A 113 -5.50 1.02 9.00
CA LEU A 113 -5.81 0.25 7.79
C LEU A 113 -5.62 1.17 6.58
N ILE A 114 -4.85 0.74 5.59
CA ILE A 114 -4.63 1.52 4.36
C ILE A 114 -5.05 0.68 3.15
N ILE A 115 -6.06 1.15 2.43
CA ILE A 115 -6.48 0.62 1.14
C ILE A 115 -5.60 1.31 0.09
N VAL A 116 -4.72 0.52 -0.51
CA VAL A 116 -3.72 1.00 -1.47
C VAL A 116 -4.22 0.68 -2.87
N VAL A 117 -4.69 1.71 -3.59
CA VAL A 117 -5.14 1.59 -4.98
C VAL A 117 -3.92 1.63 -5.88
N SER A 118 -3.42 0.45 -6.24
CA SER A 118 -2.18 0.23 -6.97
C SER A 118 -2.36 0.29 -8.49
N LYS A 119 -1.24 0.35 -9.23
CA LYS A 119 -1.20 0.43 -10.69
C LYS A 119 -1.98 1.61 -11.28
N MET A 120 -2.03 2.73 -10.56
CA MET A 120 -2.69 3.94 -11.06
C MET A 120 -2.06 4.45 -12.36
N ASP A 121 -0.79 4.13 -12.62
CA ASP A 121 -0.12 4.36 -13.92
C ASP A 121 -0.80 3.63 -15.09
N SER A 122 -1.32 2.42 -14.87
CA SER A 122 -1.95 1.60 -15.91
C SER A 122 -3.34 2.14 -16.32
N VAL A 123 -3.93 3.01 -15.48
CA VAL A 123 -5.18 3.73 -15.78
C VAL A 123 -4.93 5.23 -15.98
N ASN A 124 -3.70 5.59 -16.38
CA ASN A 124 -3.27 6.96 -16.65
C ASN A 124 -3.58 7.96 -15.52
N TRP A 125 -3.53 7.49 -14.27
CA TRP A 125 -3.89 8.26 -13.09
C TRP A 125 -5.28 8.91 -13.17
N SER A 126 -6.26 8.18 -13.71
CA SER A 126 -7.66 8.62 -13.80
C SER A 126 -8.27 8.87 -12.43
N GLU A 127 -8.67 10.13 -12.17
CA GLU A 127 -9.40 10.51 -10.96
C GLU A 127 -10.75 9.78 -10.86
N GLN A 128 -11.45 9.58 -11.99
CA GLN A 128 -12.73 8.88 -12.01
C GLN A 128 -12.56 7.41 -11.60
N THR A 129 -11.55 6.72 -12.14
CA THR A 129 -11.25 5.33 -11.77
C THR A 129 -10.97 5.23 -10.27
N PHE A 130 -10.20 6.16 -9.72
CA PHE A 130 -9.97 6.19 -8.28
C PHE A 130 -11.26 6.44 -7.48
N LYS A 131 -12.12 7.37 -7.91
CA LYS A 131 -13.43 7.62 -7.28
C LYS A 131 -14.31 6.38 -7.30
N ASP A 132 -14.30 5.62 -8.39
CA ASP A 132 -15.09 4.39 -8.52
C ASP A 132 -14.58 3.30 -7.56
N VAL A 133 -13.25 3.15 -7.43
CA VAL A 133 -12.63 2.28 -6.42
C VAL A 133 -13.02 2.73 -5.01
N VAL A 134 -12.90 4.03 -4.70
CA VAL A 134 -13.33 4.56 -3.40
C VAL A 134 -14.79 4.22 -3.14
N GLY A 135 -15.68 4.38 -4.13
CA GLY A 135 -17.10 4.04 -4.03
C GLY A 135 -17.36 2.56 -3.69
N ALA A 136 -16.50 1.64 -4.12
CA ALA A 136 -16.60 0.23 -3.74
C ALA A 136 -16.21 -0.03 -2.28
N PHE A 137 -15.25 0.74 -1.74
CA PHE A 137 -14.70 0.55 -0.39
C PHE A 137 -15.31 1.48 0.67
N ILE A 138 -16.04 2.52 0.28
CA ILE A 138 -16.58 3.53 1.20
C ILE A 138 -17.66 3.00 2.14
N LYS A 139 -18.29 1.88 1.77
CA LYS A 139 -19.29 1.17 2.58
C LYS A 139 -18.67 0.30 3.68
N LEU A 140 -17.34 0.26 3.79
CA LEU A 140 -16.67 -0.50 4.84
C LEU A 140 -16.92 0.15 6.20
N SER A 141 -17.78 -0.48 6.99
CA SER A 141 -18.01 -0.14 8.39
C SER A 141 -16.72 -0.43 9.17
N SER A 142 -15.94 0.61 9.52
CA SER A 142 -14.88 0.49 10.53
C SER A 142 -15.22 1.42 11.68
N PRO A 143 -15.79 0.90 12.78
CA PRO A 143 -16.29 1.75 13.86
C PRO A 143 -15.21 2.37 14.78
N SER A 144 -13.92 2.08 14.58
CA SER A 144 -12.91 2.42 15.60
C SER A 144 -11.48 2.71 15.11
N ARG A 145 -11.22 2.80 13.79
CA ARG A 145 -9.85 2.91 13.25
C ARG A 145 -9.71 3.91 12.12
N SER A 146 -8.55 4.56 12.05
CA SER A 146 -8.18 5.40 10.92
C SER A 146 -7.94 4.53 9.68
N ALA A 147 -8.96 4.45 8.83
CA ALA A 147 -8.88 3.82 7.52
C ALA A 147 -8.56 4.87 6.46
N TYR A 148 -7.53 4.62 5.64
CA TYR A 148 -7.11 5.52 4.57
C TYR A 148 -7.27 4.85 3.20
N ILE A 149 -7.66 5.60 2.18
CA ILE A 149 -7.60 5.16 0.78
C ILE A 149 -6.63 6.07 0.03
N ILE A 150 -5.66 5.48 -0.67
CA ILE A 150 -4.59 6.22 -1.34
C ILE A 150 -4.28 5.63 -2.72
N PRO A 151 -4.18 6.47 -3.78
CA PRO A 151 -3.71 6.04 -5.10
C PRO A 151 -2.18 5.94 -5.11
N VAL A 152 -1.64 4.85 -5.65
CA VAL A 152 -0.20 4.64 -5.82
C VAL A 152 0.16 3.95 -7.13
N SER A 153 1.42 4.13 -7.53
CA SER A 153 2.12 3.28 -8.49
C SER A 153 3.43 2.84 -7.88
N ALA A 154 3.68 1.52 -7.83
CA ALA A 154 4.92 1.00 -7.26
C ALA A 154 6.14 1.27 -8.15
N ILE A 155 5.93 1.32 -9.46
CA ILE A 155 6.99 1.34 -10.48
C ILE A 155 7.35 2.74 -10.95
N ARG A 156 6.52 3.75 -10.66
CA ARG A 156 6.74 5.14 -11.08
C ARG A 156 7.44 5.94 -9.98
N GLU A 157 8.32 6.88 -10.35
CA GLU A 157 8.98 7.78 -9.39
C GLU A 157 7.94 8.69 -8.70
N GLY A 158 7.08 9.36 -9.47
CA GLY A 158 5.86 10.05 -9.02
C GLY A 158 4.71 9.14 -8.57
N GLY A 159 5.03 7.98 -8.00
CA GLY A 159 4.10 6.90 -7.65
C GLY A 159 3.26 7.13 -6.38
N ASN A 160 3.36 8.29 -5.74
CA ASN A 160 2.74 8.62 -4.45
C ASN A 160 3.14 7.67 -3.28
N ILE A 161 4.25 6.94 -3.42
CA ILE A 161 4.88 6.20 -2.32
C ILE A 161 5.68 7.15 -1.43
N LEU A 162 6.50 7.99 -2.06
CA LEU A 162 7.25 9.07 -1.44
C LEU A 162 6.63 10.42 -1.81
N PRO A 163 6.84 11.49 -1.01
CA PRO A 163 6.42 12.83 -1.36
C PRO A 163 7.18 13.26 -2.61
N THR A 164 6.47 13.52 -3.70
CA THR A 164 7.09 13.95 -4.97
C THR A 164 6.27 15.07 -5.60
N PRO A 165 6.92 16.05 -6.25
CA PRO A 165 6.21 17.10 -6.97
C PRO A 165 5.48 16.58 -8.22
N GLU A 166 5.80 15.36 -8.66
CA GLU A 166 5.26 14.72 -9.87
C GLU A 166 3.94 13.96 -9.65
N ALA A 167 3.45 13.89 -8.41
CA ALA A 167 2.13 13.30 -8.14
C ALA A 167 1.04 14.09 -8.91
N PRO A 168 0.03 13.44 -9.50
CA PRO A 168 -1.02 14.14 -10.24
C PRO A 168 -1.69 15.21 -9.40
N SER A 169 -1.94 16.38 -10.01
CA SER A 169 -2.45 17.55 -9.28
C SER A 169 -3.78 17.31 -8.57
N TRP A 170 -4.61 16.37 -9.04
CA TRP A 170 -5.85 16.00 -8.37
C TRP A 170 -5.62 15.20 -7.09
N VAL A 171 -4.56 14.38 -7.00
CA VAL A 171 -4.18 13.63 -5.79
C VAL A 171 -3.85 14.60 -4.66
N GLN A 172 -3.13 15.68 -4.98
CA GLN A 172 -2.81 16.74 -4.02
C GLN A 172 -4.03 17.59 -3.60
N LYS A 173 -5.12 17.53 -4.36
CA LYS A 173 -6.36 18.30 -4.14
C LYS A 173 -7.50 17.46 -3.55
N ILE A 174 -7.25 16.18 -3.25
CA ILE A 174 -8.23 15.32 -2.59
C ILE A 174 -8.60 15.96 -1.25
N SER A 175 -9.82 16.47 -1.16
CA SER A 175 -10.39 16.96 0.09
C SER A 175 -11.21 15.85 0.71
N ALA A 176 -10.96 15.53 1.99
CA ALA A 176 -11.71 14.53 2.75
C ALA A 176 -13.25 14.75 2.68
N ASN A 177 -13.69 16.00 2.49
CA ASN A 177 -15.11 16.36 2.37
C ASN A 177 -15.78 15.93 1.04
N GLN A 178 -15.04 15.51 0.02
CA GLN A 178 -15.62 15.05 -1.26
C GLN A 178 -16.18 13.62 -1.20
N PHE A 179 -15.77 12.82 -0.21
CA PHE A 179 -16.16 11.42 -0.10
C PHE A 179 -16.89 11.19 1.22
N ARG A 180 -18.22 11.05 1.18
CA ARG A 180 -19.01 10.73 2.38
C ARG A 180 -18.84 9.25 2.74
N GLY A 181 -18.02 8.94 3.75
CA GLY A 181 -17.86 7.60 4.30
C GLY A 181 -16.92 7.52 5.50
N SER A 182 -16.76 6.30 6.02
CA SER A 182 -15.93 5.97 7.20
C SER A 182 -14.42 5.95 6.92
N ALA A 183 -14.01 5.76 5.65
CA ALA A 183 -12.61 5.81 5.24
C ALA A 183 -12.24 7.21 4.74
N SER A 184 -11.11 7.73 5.23
CA SER A 184 -10.58 9.02 4.79
C SER A 184 -9.74 8.84 3.52
N VAL A 185 -9.97 9.67 2.50
CA VAL A 185 -9.11 9.70 1.32
C VAL A 185 -7.97 10.68 1.59
N SER A 186 -6.73 10.25 1.41
CA SER A 186 -5.55 11.07 1.72
C SER A 186 -4.88 11.62 0.46
N SER A 187 -4.53 12.90 0.50
CA SER A 187 -3.67 13.57 -0.49
C SER A 187 -2.18 13.40 -0.18
N GLU A 188 -1.82 12.83 0.96
CA GLU A 188 -0.44 12.60 1.36
C GLU A 188 0.15 11.37 0.66
N SER A 189 1.48 11.29 0.63
CA SER A 189 2.18 10.10 0.16
C SER A 189 2.04 8.94 1.14
N LEU A 190 2.18 7.71 0.66
CA LEU A 190 2.00 6.52 1.49
C LEU A 190 2.97 6.49 2.68
N ILE A 191 4.23 6.93 2.50
CA ILE A 191 5.20 7.00 3.59
C ILE A 191 4.83 8.06 4.65
N SER A 192 4.17 9.15 4.26
CA SER A 192 3.69 10.19 5.17
C SER A 192 2.57 9.67 6.07
N ILE A 193 1.64 8.88 5.51
CA ILE A 193 0.56 8.26 6.27
C ILE A 193 1.09 7.21 7.25
N LEU A 194 2.25 6.61 6.97
CA LEU A 194 2.93 5.71 7.91
C LEU A 194 3.64 6.44 9.06
N GLY A 195 3.80 7.77 8.95
CA GLY A 195 4.30 8.66 9.99
C GLY A 195 3.40 8.73 11.22
#